data_AF-V4P2Q6-F1
#
_entry.id   AF-V4P2Q6-F1
#
_cell.length_a   1.000
_cell.length_b   1.000
_cell.length_c   1.000
_cell.angle_alpha   90.00
_cell.angle_beta   90.00
_cell.angle_gamma   90.00
#
_symmetry.space_group_name_H-M   'P 1'
#
loop_
_entity.id
_entity.type
_entity.pdbx_description
1 polymer ?
#
loop_
_entity_poly.entity_id
_entity_poly.type
_entity_poly.pdbx_seq_one_letter_code
_entity_poly.pdbx_strand_id
1 'polypeptide(L)' 'MLARIKRLAPYFLLGPISGPLVAGIVHNFRGGRPVLGTMYAVLLIECVYLLPALAAKYVPAALG' A
#
# COMPACT_ATOMS: atom_id res chain seq x y z
N MET A 1 -17.40 -11.88 -7.04
CA MET A 1 -16.11 -11.28 -7.45
C MET A 1 -16.21 -9.77 -7.71
N LEU A 2 -17.14 -9.32 -8.58
CA LEU A 2 -17.32 -7.92 -8.96
C LEU A 2 -17.59 -6.96 -7.78
N ALA A 3 -18.40 -7.37 -6.79
CA ALA A 3 -18.70 -6.55 -5.61
C ALA A 3 -17.47 -6.28 -4.71
N ARG A 4 -16.50 -7.20 -4.69
CA ARG A 4 -15.26 -7.04 -3.91
C ARG A 4 -14.32 -6.06 -4.61
N ILE A 5 -14.25 -6.11 -5.94
CA ILE A 5 -13.48 -5.17 -6.76
C ILE A 5 -14.08 -3.77 -6.65
N LYS A 6 -15.40 -3.62 -6.73
CA LYS A 6 -16.08 -2.31 -6.53
C LYS A 6 -15.80 -1.68 -5.17
N ARG A 7 -15.63 -2.51 -4.12
CA ARG A 7 -15.25 -2.02 -2.77
C ARG A 7 -13.78 -1.57 -2.68
N LEU A 8 -12.90 -2.15 -3.50
CA LEU A 8 -11.47 -1.81 -3.54
C LEU A 8 -11.18 -0.65 -4.50
N ALA A 9 -11.99 -0.48 -5.55
CA ALA A 9 -11.88 0.57 -6.56
C ALA A 9 -11.59 1.98 -6.00
N PRO A 10 -12.30 2.49 -4.96
CA PRO A 10 -12.01 3.82 -4.45
C PRO A 10 -10.61 3.96 -3.83
N TYR A 11 -10.04 2.88 -3.29
CA TYR A 11 -8.70 2.93 -2.71
C TYR A 11 -7.60 3.04 -3.78
N PHE A 12 -7.84 2.58 -5.00
CA PHE A 12 -6.87 2.70 -6.11
C PHE A 12 -6.62 4.15 -6.55
N LEU A 13 -7.43 5.12 -6.08
CA LEU A 13 -7.13 6.54 -6.23
C LEU A 13 -5.81 6.94 -5.54
N LEU A 14 -5.40 6.20 -4.50
CA LEU A 14 -4.13 6.43 -3.81
C LEU A 14 -2.93 5.89 -4.59
N GLY A 15 -3.16 5.01 -5.57
CA GLY A 15 -2.14 4.35 -6.38
C GLY A 15 -2.30 2.82 -6.43
N PRO A 16 -1.58 2.16 -7.36
CA PRO A 16 -1.72 0.72 -7.59
C PRO A 16 -1.19 -0.15 -6.43
N ILE A 17 -0.28 0.39 -5.61
CA ILE A 17 0.32 -0.32 -4.47
C ILE A 17 -0.25 0.22 -3.15
N SER A 18 -0.19 1.53 -2.95
CA SER A 18 -0.71 2.24 -1.77
C SER A 18 -2.20 2.01 -1.55
N GLY A 19 -3.01 1.96 -2.61
CA GLY A 19 -4.45 1.74 -2.52
C GLY A 19 -4.83 0.40 -1.88
N PRO A 20 -4.40 -0.74 -2.43
CA PRO A 20 -4.61 -2.05 -1.81
C PRO A 20 -4.09 -2.14 -0.37
N LEU A 21 -2.96 -1.48 -0.07
CA LEU A 21 -2.43 -1.45 1.29
C LEU A 21 -3.37 -0.74 2.26
N VAL A 22 -3.85 0.45 1.91
CA VAL A 22 -4.81 1.21 2.73
C VAL A 22 -6.14 0.47 2.87
N ALA A 23 -6.61 -0.20 1.81
CA ALA A 23 -7.78 -1.05 1.90
C ALA A 23 -7.57 -2.21 2.90
N GLY A 24 -6.39 -2.83 2.89
CA GLY A 24 -5.98 -3.85 3.85
C GLY A 24 -6.00 -3.35 5.29
N ILE A 25 -5.51 -2.14 5.54
CA ILE A 25 -5.59 -1.49 6.88
C ILE A 25 -7.06 -1.39 7.30
N VAL A 26 -7.87 -0.67 6.53
CA VAL A 26 -9.27 -0.36 6.89
C VAL A 26 -10.10 -1.62 7.09
N HIS A 27 -10.00 -2.60 6.18
CA HIS A 27 -10.81 -3.81 6.26
C HIS A 27 -10.38 -4.76 7.39
N ASN A 28 -9.10 -4.80 7.76
CA ASN A 28 -8.64 -5.62 8.88
C ASN A 28 -8.99 -5.00 10.22
N PHE A 29 -8.87 -3.68 10.39
CA PHE A 29 -9.35 -3.00 11.59
C PHE A 29 -10.86 -3.15 11.75
N ARG A 30 -11.65 -2.90 10.69
CA ARG A 30 -13.11 -3.11 10.71
C ARG A 30 -13.53 -4.56 10.94
N GLY A 31 -12.66 -5.52 10.61
CA GLY A 31 -12.88 -6.94 10.78
C GLY A 31 -12.37 -7.51 12.12
N GLY A 32 -11.95 -6.67 13.07
CA GLY A 32 -11.44 -7.12 14.37
C GLY A 32 -10.08 -7.81 14.32
N ARG A 33 -9.30 -7.59 13.25
CA ARG A 33 -7.95 -8.16 13.04
C ARG A 33 -6.88 -7.05 13.12
N PRO A 34 -6.65 -6.45 14.31
CA PRO A 34 -5.79 -5.27 14.44
C PRO A 34 -4.34 -5.57 14.06
N VAL A 35 -3.81 -6.75 14.39
CA VAL A 35 -2.43 -7.14 14.05
C VAL A 35 -2.19 -7.09 12.54
N LEU A 36 -3.08 -7.70 11.74
CA LEU A 36 -2.97 -7.63 10.28
C LEU A 36 -3.11 -6.19 9.77
N GLY A 37 -4.05 -5.41 10.33
CA GLY A 37 -4.20 -4.00 9.97
C GLY A 37 -2.91 -3.21 10.18
N THR A 38 -2.24 -3.42 11.31
CA THR A 38 -0.95 -2.79 11.63
C THR A 38 0.16 -3.26 10.70
N MET A 39 0.26 -4.56 10.36
CA MET A 39 1.27 -5.04 9.40
C MET A 39 1.14 -4.36 8.03
N TYR A 40 -0.10 -4.17 7.55
CA TYR A 40 -0.36 -3.42 6.32
C TYR A 40 0.05 -1.95 6.44
N ALA A 41 -0.13 -1.33 7.61
CA ALA A 41 0.30 0.05 7.86
C ALA A 41 1.83 0.20 7.89
N VAL A 42 2.53 -0.74 8.54
CA VAL A 42 4.01 -0.79 8.53
C VAL A 42 4.53 -0.92 7.11
N LEU A 43 3.97 -1.84 6.31
CA LEU A 43 4.39 -2.03 4.92
C LEU A 43 4.12 -0.79 4.05
N LEU A 44 3.02 -0.08 4.29
CA LEU A 44 2.73 1.19 3.60
C LEU A 44 3.77 2.26 3.95
N ILE A 45 4.12 2.39 5.22
CA ILE A 45 5.17 3.31 5.70
C ILE A 45 6.51 2.95 5.06
N GLU A 46 6.89 1.68 5.07
CA GLU A 46 8.10 1.20 4.39
C GLU A 46 8.06 1.53 2.89
N CYS A 47 6.95 1.31 2.19
CA CYS A 47 6.85 1.75 0.80
C CYS A 47 7.06 3.26 0.65
N VAL A 48 6.48 4.08 1.51
CA VAL A 48 6.59 5.54 1.42
C VAL A 48 8.02 6.05 1.67
N TYR A 49 8.78 5.44 2.59
CA TYR A 49 10.13 5.89 2.93
C TYR A 49 11.23 5.17 2.14
N LEU A 50 11.07 3.87 1.90
CA LEU A 50 12.07 3.04 1.26
C LEU A 50 12.09 3.22 -0.27
N LEU A 51 10.93 3.41 -0.93
CA LEU A 51 10.93 3.66 -2.39
C LEU A 51 11.74 4.91 -2.75
N PRO A 52 11.56 6.07 -2.12
CA PRO A 52 12.35 7.25 -2.45
C PRO A 52 13.85 7.04 -2.23
N ALA A 53 14.23 6.35 -1.16
CA ALA A 53 15.63 6.03 -0.87
C ALA A 53 16.24 5.10 -1.92
N LEU A 54 15.51 4.04 -2.31
CA LEU A 54 15.92 3.12 -3.37
C LEU A 54 15.94 3.83 -4.73
N ALA A 55 14.94 4.63 -5.04
CA ALA A 55 14.89 5.40 -6.27
C ALA A 55 16.09 6.36 -6.37
N ALA A 56 16.38 7.12 -5.32
CA ALA A 56 17.53 8.01 -5.28
C ALA A 56 18.87 7.28 -5.49
N LYS A 57 18.98 6.04 -5.02
CA LYS A 57 20.20 5.23 -5.16
C LYS A 57 20.34 4.57 -6.53
N TYR A 58 19.25 4.03 -7.08
CA TYR A 58 19.31 3.15 -8.26
C TYR A 58 18.84 3.82 -9.56
N VAL A 59 18.01 4.87 -9.51
CA VAL A 59 17.57 5.59 -10.71
C VAL A 59 18.74 6.30 -11.42
N PRO A 60 19.68 6.97 -10.72
CA PRO A 60 20.84 7.57 -11.39
C PRO A 60 21.76 6.52 -12.05
N ALA A 61 21.87 5.33 -11.45
CA ALA A 61 22.70 4.24 -11.97
C ALA A 61 22.11 3.54 -13.21
N ALA A 62 20.82 3.75 -13.52
CA ALA A 62 20.15 3.17 -14.67
C ALA A 62 20.11 4.10 -15.90
N LEU A 63 20.52 5.36 -15.74
CA LEU A 63 20.47 6.42 -16.76
C LEU A 63 21.86 6.86 -17.25
N GLY A 64 22.94 6.28 -16.72
CA GLY A 64 24.33 6.46 -17.18
C GLY A 64 24.88 5.20 -17.80
#